data_AF-A0A6M5YMF5-F1
#
_entry.id   AF-A0A6M5YMF5-F1
#
_cell.length_a   1.000
_cell.length_b   1.000
_cell.length_c   1.000
_cell.angle_alpha   90.00
_cell.angle_beta   90.00
_cell.angle_gamma   90.00
#
_symmetry.space_group_name_H-M   'P 1'
#
loop_
_entity.id
_entity.type
_entity.pdbx_description
1 polymer ?
#
loop_
_entity_poly.entity_id
_entity_poly.type
_entity_poly.pdbx_seq_one_letter_code
_entity_poly.pdbx_strand_id
1 'polypeptide(L)'
;MRKSLAVFACVAAVSALAGAVLLADSPPPTEEQIGAELKEARKRTEAAQAEERALQKRLEGARAQPRGRISADVEGVLCWRDKGGGYYVRIRQRDDPAREVRVALVVPEDKFLVGRLDGLKGQDVVVKGTLLQKADGELYLDDFGAEDVRAPKRK
;
A
#
# COMPACT_ATOMS: atom_id res chain seq x y z
N MET A 1 34.69 39.74 -13.63
CA MET A 1 34.21 38.97 -14.81
C MET A 1 33.17 37.98 -14.31
N ARG A 2 31.88 38.30 -14.46
CA ARG A 2 30.94 37.73 -15.45
C ARG A 2 30.60 36.26 -15.14
N LYS A 3 29.42 36.01 -14.53
CA LYS A 3 28.19 35.45 -15.17
C LYS A 3 28.11 33.92 -14.89
N SER A 4 27.02 33.28 -14.43
CA SER A 4 25.60 33.62 -14.40
C SER A 4 24.87 32.88 -13.28
N LEU A 5 23.86 33.55 -12.71
CA LEU A 5 22.72 32.94 -12.03
C LEU A 5 21.91 32.08 -13.02
N ALA A 6 21.35 30.96 -12.54
CA ALA A 6 20.10 30.41 -13.09
C ALA A 6 19.17 30.11 -11.92
N VAL A 7 18.23 31.04 -11.74
CA VAL A 7 17.24 31.13 -10.68
C VAL A 7 16.12 30.12 -10.98
N PHE A 8 15.86 29.24 -10.01
CA PHE A 8 14.59 28.52 -9.88
C PHE A 8 13.50 29.53 -9.47
N ALA A 9 12.68 29.96 -10.42
CA ALA A 9 11.45 30.70 -10.12
C ALA A 9 10.45 30.60 -11.29
N CYS A 10 9.51 29.67 -11.19
CA CYS A 10 8.17 29.79 -11.79
C CYS A 10 7.20 29.44 -10.64
N VAL A 11 6.95 30.35 -9.71
CA VAL A 11 5.80 31.29 -9.75
C VAL A 11 4.49 30.56 -10.03
N ALA A 12 4.02 29.79 -9.05
CA ALA A 12 2.60 29.55 -8.85
C ALA A 12 2.05 30.75 -8.06
N ALA A 13 1.85 31.87 -8.76
CA ALA A 13 1.13 33.00 -8.20
C ALA A 13 -0.35 32.59 -8.11
N VAL A 14 -0.79 32.42 -6.86
CA VAL A 14 -2.20 32.40 -6.48
C VAL A 14 -2.81 33.72 -6.95
N SER A 15 -3.49 33.71 -8.09
CA SER A 15 -4.24 34.86 -8.60
C SER A 15 -5.54 35.01 -7.82
N ALA A 16 -5.42 35.42 -6.56
CA ALA A 16 -6.52 35.95 -5.77
C ALA A 16 -6.18 37.41 -5.44
N LEU A 17 -7.13 38.30 -5.74
CA LEU A 17 -7.08 39.77 -5.59
C LEU A 17 -6.23 40.56 -6.59
N ALA A 18 -6.84 40.86 -7.74
CA ALA A 18 -6.66 42.14 -8.41
C ALA A 18 -8.04 42.69 -8.79
N GLY A 19 -8.76 43.19 -7.79
CA GLY A 19 -9.79 44.20 -8.02
C GLY A 19 -9.11 45.57 -7.98
N ALA A 20 -8.97 46.23 -9.13
CA ALA A 20 -8.95 47.68 -9.27
C ALA A 20 -8.86 48.08 -10.75
N VAL A 21 -9.98 48.63 -11.23
CA VAL A 21 -10.07 49.62 -12.31
C VAL A 21 -9.78 49.14 -13.74
N LEU A 22 -10.73 48.38 -14.29
CA LEU A 22 -11.21 48.67 -15.65
C LEU A 22 -12.72 48.85 -15.54
N LEU A 23 -13.16 50.06 -15.90
CA LEU A 23 -14.55 50.47 -16.07
C LEU A 23 -15.20 49.57 -17.15
N ALA A 24 -15.65 48.39 -16.76
CA ALA A 24 -16.66 47.65 -17.48
C ALA A 24 -17.98 47.98 -16.79
N ASP A 25 -18.82 48.70 -17.52
CA ASP A 25 -20.22 49.01 -17.27
C ASP A 25 -21.05 47.71 -17.21
N SER A 26 -20.76 46.87 -16.22
CA SER A 26 -21.45 45.61 -15.96
C SER A 26 -22.26 45.79 -14.69
N PRO A 27 -23.61 45.67 -14.75
CA PRO A 27 -24.44 45.81 -13.57
C PRO A 27 -24.01 44.77 -12.52
N PRO A 28 -24.12 45.08 -11.21
CA PRO A 28 -23.82 44.12 -10.16
C PRO A 28 -24.59 42.82 -10.43
N PRO A 29 -23.95 41.66 -10.27
CA PRO A 29 -24.57 40.40 -10.63
C PRO A 29 -25.88 40.24 -9.86
N THR A 30 -26.95 39.92 -10.60
CA THR A 30 -28.28 39.74 -10.00
C THR A 30 -28.29 38.52 -9.09
N GLU A 31 -29.20 38.46 -8.12
CA GLU A 31 -29.33 37.31 -7.20
C GLU A 31 -29.46 35.97 -7.97
N GLU A 32 -30.08 36.00 -9.15
CA GLU A 32 -30.18 34.84 -10.04
C GLU A 32 -28.83 34.40 -10.62
N GLN A 33 -27.95 35.34 -10.98
CA GLN A 33 -26.60 35.05 -11.47
C GLN A 33 -25.73 34.46 -10.37
N ILE A 34 -25.80 35.01 -9.15
CA ILE A 34 -25.09 34.48 -7.97
C ILE A 34 -25.62 33.08 -7.62
N GLY A 35 -26.94 32.87 -7.70
CA GLY A 35 -27.56 31.56 -7.50
C GLY A 35 -27.12 30.53 -8.54
N ALA A 36 -26.99 30.93 -9.80
CA ALA A 36 -26.50 30.09 -10.88
C ALA A 36 -25.02 29.71 -10.66
N GLU A 37 -24.17 30.67 -10.32
CA GLU A 37 -22.75 30.44 -9.99
C GLU A 37 -22.58 29.52 -8.78
N LEU A 38 -23.37 29.71 -7.71
CA LEU A 38 -23.35 28.82 -6.54
C LEU A 38 -23.77 27.39 -6.90
N LYS A 39 -24.78 27.23 -7.76
CA LYS A 39 -25.24 25.91 -8.22
C LYS A 39 -24.18 25.22 -9.08
N GLU A 40 -23.49 25.98 -9.93
CA GLU A 40 -22.39 25.47 -10.74
C GLU A 40 -21.17 25.10 -9.88
N ALA A 41 -20.81 25.94 -8.91
CA ALA A 41 -19.76 25.67 -7.95
C ALA A 41 -20.04 24.40 -7.12
N ARG A 42 -21.29 24.22 -6.67
CA ARG A 42 -21.72 22.99 -5.97
C ARG A 42 -21.58 21.76 -6.86
N LYS A 43 -22.02 21.82 -8.11
CA LYS A 43 -21.84 20.70 -9.06
C LYS A 43 -20.37 20.35 -9.27
N ARG A 44 -19.48 21.36 -9.36
CA ARG A 44 -18.03 21.12 -9.49
C ARG A 44 -17.46 20.45 -8.24
N THR A 45 -17.88 20.87 -7.05
CA THR A 45 -17.43 20.22 -5.80
C THR A 45 -17.94 18.79 -5.66
N GLU A 46 -19.19 18.52 -6.04
CA GLU A 46 -19.75 17.16 -6.02
C GLU A 46 -19.02 16.25 -7.02
N ALA A 47 -18.72 16.75 -8.22
CA ALA A 47 -17.94 16.02 -9.21
C ALA A 47 -16.52 15.71 -8.71
N ALA A 48 -15.85 16.69 -8.08
CA ALA A 48 -14.52 16.49 -7.50
C ALA A 48 -14.53 15.46 -6.36
N GLN A 49 -15.54 15.48 -5.49
CA GLN A 49 -15.67 14.47 -4.43
C GLN A 49 -15.98 13.07 -4.99
N ALA A 50 -16.77 12.98 -6.06
CA ALA A 50 -17.03 11.72 -6.73
C ALA A 50 -15.75 11.14 -7.36
N GLU A 51 -14.93 11.99 -7.98
CA GLU A 51 -13.63 11.62 -8.53
C GLU A 51 -12.65 11.17 -7.43
N GLU A 52 -12.57 11.90 -6.32
CA GLU A 52 -11.75 11.54 -5.15
C GLU A 52 -12.14 10.15 -4.62
N ARG A 53 -13.44 9.87 -4.45
CA ARG A 53 -13.91 8.55 -4.03
C ARG A 53 -13.59 7.46 -5.05
N ALA A 54 -13.66 7.74 -6.35
CA ALA A 54 -13.31 6.79 -7.39
C ALA A 54 -11.81 6.47 -7.38
N LEU A 55 -10.96 7.48 -7.18
CA LEU A 55 -9.51 7.33 -7.05
C LEU A 55 -9.13 6.60 -5.76
N GLN A 56 -9.81 6.88 -4.65
CA GLN A 56 -9.63 6.17 -3.39
C GLN A 56 -9.91 4.67 -3.56
N LYS A 57 -11.04 4.31 -4.18
CA LYS A 57 -11.37 2.91 -4.49
C LYS A 57 -10.34 2.25 -5.41
N ARG A 58 -9.83 2.98 -6.42
CA ARG A 58 -8.76 2.48 -7.29
C ARG A 58 -7.45 2.27 -6.54
N LEU A 59 -7.08 3.16 -5.62
CA LEU A 59 -5.91 3.01 -4.77
C LEU A 59 -6.05 1.81 -3.84
N GLU A 60 -7.21 1.60 -3.23
CA GLU A 60 -7.50 0.44 -2.38
C GLU A 60 -7.40 -0.86 -3.20
N GLY A 61 -8.01 -0.89 -4.39
CA GLY A 61 -7.90 -2.03 -5.31
C GLY A 61 -6.46 -2.32 -5.76
N ALA A 62 -5.68 -1.27 -6.06
CA ALA A 62 -4.27 -1.41 -6.44
C ALA A 62 -3.39 -1.85 -5.25
N ARG A 63 -3.71 -1.45 -4.02
CA ARG A 63 -3.02 -1.92 -2.81
C ARG A 63 -3.34 -3.37 -2.47
N ALA A 64 -4.53 -3.83 -2.82
CA ALA A 64 -4.94 -5.21 -2.63
C ALA A 64 -4.28 -6.18 -3.62
N GLN A 65 -3.72 -5.68 -4.73
CA GLN A 65 -2.99 -6.53 -5.67
C GLN A 65 -1.57 -6.83 -5.15
N PRO A 66 -1.20 -8.12 -5.01
CA PRO A 66 0.15 -8.51 -4.66
C PRO A 66 1.16 -7.99 -5.68
N ARG A 67 2.29 -7.48 -5.22
CA ARG A 67 3.42 -7.14 -6.10
C ARG A 67 4.34 -8.33 -6.24
N GLY A 68 4.49 -8.82 -7.47
CA GLY A 68 5.38 -9.91 -7.84
C GLY A 68 4.88 -11.28 -7.35
N ARG A 69 4.97 -12.29 -8.21
CA ARG A 69 4.67 -13.69 -7.85
C ARG A 69 5.93 -14.51 -8.12
N ILE A 70 6.62 -14.95 -7.07
CA ILE A 70 7.80 -15.79 -7.21
C ILE A 70 7.59 -17.10 -6.45
N SER A 71 7.97 -18.22 -7.06
CA SER A 71 8.09 -19.48 -6.33
C SER A 71 9.35 -19.40 -5.47
N ALA A 72 9.21 -19.68 -4.17
CA ALA A 72 10.31 -19.53 -3.22
C ALA A 72 10.26 -20.63 -2.14
N ASP A 73 11.45 -21.01 -1.69
CA ASP A 73 11.66 -21.81 -0.49
C ASP A 73 12.05 -20.85 0.64
N VAL A 74 11.21 -20.74 1.66
CA VAL A 74 11.43 -19.87 2.81
C VAL A 74 11.92 -20.69 3.99
N GLU A 75 13.16 -20.46 4.40
CA GLU A 75 13.81 -21.14 5.53
C GLU A 75 13.94 -20.22 6.74
N GLY A 76 13.52 -20.70 7.91
CA GLY A 76 13.64 -19.97 9.18
C GLY A 76 12.82 -20.61 10.30
N VAL A 77 12.65 -19.90 11.41
CA VAL A 77 11.92 -20.43 12.57
C VAL A 77 10.43 -20.18 12.43
N LEU A 78 9.61 -21.24 12.50
CA LEU A 78 8.15 -21.12 12.49
C LEU A 78 7.65 -20.53 13.81
N CYS A 79 6.88 -19.46 13.72
CA CYS A 79 6.35 -18.73 14.86
C CYS A 79 4.83 -18.53 14.72
N TRP A 80 4.16 -18.28 15.84
CA TRP A 80 2.75 -17.89 15.89
C TRP A 80 2.64 -16.43 16.32
N ARG A 81 1.76 -15.67 15.67
CA ARG A 81 1.51 -14.27 16.03
C ARG A 81 0.35 -14.17 17.02
N ASP A 82 0.64 -13.77 18.25
CA ASP A 82 -0.39 -13.64 19.30
C ASP A 82 -1.45 -12.59 18.96
N LYS A 83 -1.06 -11.48 18.30
CA LYS A 83 -1.98 -10.43 17.85
C LYS A 83 -2.31 -10.61 16.37
N GLY A 84 -3.60 -10.87 16.08
CA GLY A 84 -4.12 -11.05 14.72
C GLY A 84 -4.23 -12.51 14.27
N GLY A 85 -3.62 -13.45 15.01
CA GLY A 85 -3.63 -14.87 14.68
C GLY A 85 -2.81 -15.18 13.43
N GLY A 86 -2.25 -16.38 13.38
CA GLY A 86 -1.59 -16.90 12.18
C GLY A 86 -0.11 -17.19 12.34
N TYR A 87 0.37 -18.04 11.46
CA TYR A 87 1.76 -18.48 11.41
C TYR A 87 2.61 -17.51 10.60
N TYR A 88 3.87 -17.40 10.97
CA TYR A 88 4.87 -16.70 10.18
C TYR A 88 6.23 -17.38 10.32
N VAL A 89 7.04 -17.30 9.29
CA VAL A 89 8.44 -17.73 9.34
C VAL A 89 9.30 -16.52 9.67
N ARG A 90 10.09 -16.64 10.74
CA ARG A 90 11.08 -15.64 11.14
C ARG A 90 12.43 -16.00 10.54
N ILE A 91 12.93 -15.14 9.67
CA ILE A 91 14.21 -15.29 8.99
C ILE A 91 15.19 -14.27 9.59
N ARG A 92 16.32 -14.77 10.09
CA ARG A 92 17.43 -13.92 10.53
C ARG A 92 18.49 -13.89 9.43
N GLN A 93 18.91 -12.70 9.02
CA GLN A 93 20.02 -12.62 8.07
C GLN A 93 21.31 -13.09 8.75
N ARG A 94 22.12 -13.84 8.00
CA ARG A 94 23.38 -14.39 8.51
C ARG A 94 24.38 -13.29 8.85
N ASP A 95 24.40 -12.24 8.02
CA ASP A 95 25.36 -11.14 8.13
C ASP A 95 24.91 -10.05 9.12
N ASP A 96 23.60 -9.97 9.39
CA ASP A 96 23.01 -9.06 10.38
C ASP A 96 21.83 -9.74 11.11
N PRO A 97 22.07 -10.38 12.27
CA PRO A 97 21.02 -11.06 13.01
C PRO A 97 20.02 -10.09 13.66
N ALA A 98 20.31 -8.79 13.72
CA ALA A 98 19.35 -7.78 14.16
C ALA A 98 18.32 -7.47 13.05
N ARG A 99 18.66 -7.75 11.79
CA ARG A 99 17.77 -7.60 10.65
C ARG A 99 16.88 -8.84 10.52
N GLU A 100 15.72 -8.75 11.16
CA GLU A 100 14.68 -9.77 11.11
C GLU A 100 13.72 -9.53 9.95
N VAL A 101 13.54 -10.54 9.11
CA VAL A 101 12.49 -10.58 8.08
C VAL A 101 11.40 -11.54 8.54
N ARG A 102 10.15 -11.13 8.40
CA ARG A 102 8.98 -11.96 8.71
C ARG A 102 8.20 -12.23 7.44
N VAL A 103 7.91 -13.49 7.21
CA VAL A 103 7.04 -13.93 6.11
C VAL A 103 5.80 -14.54 6.71
N ALA A 104 4.65 -13.87 6.57
CA ALA A 104 3.37 -14.39 7.04
C ALA A 104 2.94 -15.59 6.18
N LEU A 105 2.38 -16.63 6.79
CA LEU A 105 1.84 -17.78 6.07
C LEU A 105 0.33 -17.61 5.91
N VAL A 106 -0.15 -17.59 4.66
CA VAL A 106 -1.58 -17.61 4.34
C VAL A 106 -2.03 -19.06 4.41
N VAL A 107 -2.51 -19.47 5.59
CA VAL A 107 -2.91 -20.85 5.84
C VAL A 107 -4.37 -21.03 5.35
N PRO A 108 -4.64 -21.88 4.34
CA PRO A 108 -6.01 -22.25 3.99
C PRO A 108 -6.71 -22.95 5.16
N GLU A 109 -8.04 -23.08 5.11
CA GLU A 109 -8.84 -23.78 6.13
C GLU A 109 -8.64 -25.32 6.13
N ASP A 110 -7.41 -25.78 5.97
CA ASP A 110 -7.02 -27.18 6.02
C ASP A 110 -6.52 -27.56 7.43
N LYS A 111 -7.30 -28.39 8.12
CA LYS A 111 -6.99 -28.88 9.47
C LYS A 111 -5.69 -29.69 9.53
N PHE A 112 -5.33 -30.40 8.46
CA PHE A 112 -4.09 -31.20 8.43
C PHE A 112 -2.87 -30.28 8.38
N LEU A 113 -2.91 -29.27 7.52
CA LEU A 113 -1.87 -28.26 7.45
C LEU A 113 -1.71 -27.51 8.77
N VAL A 114 -2.82 -27.07 9.38
CA VAL A 114 -2.79 -26.40 10.69
C VAL A 114 -2.15 -27.29 11.75
N GLY A 115 -2.56 -28.56 11.84
CA GLY A 115 -1.99 -29.51 12.79
C GLY A 115 -0.48 -29.75 12.58
N ARG A 116 -0.02 -29.76 11.32
CA ARG A 116 1.40 -29.85 11.00
C ARG A 116 2.17 -28.60 11.43
N LEU A 117 1.62 -27.42 11.18
CA LEU A 117 2.22 -26.15 11.59
C LEU A 117 2.29 -26.02 13.13
N ASP A 118 1.26 -26.46 13.84
CA ASP A 118 1.26 -26.52 15.30
C ASP A 118 2.39 -27.42 15.82
N GLY A 119 2.57 -28.60 15.23
CA GLY A 119 3.63 -29.53 15.58
C GLY A 119 5.05 -29.04 15.29
N LEU A 120 5.20 -28.11 14.35
CA LEU A 120 6.48 -27.52 13.95
C LEU A 120 6.73 -26.14 14.59
N LYS A 121 5.81 -25.64 15.40
CA LYS A 121 5.92 -24.33 16.05
C LYS A 121 7.20 -24.26 16.90
N GLY A 122 7.96 -23.18 16.70
CA GLY A 122 9.24 -22.94 17.37
C GLY A 122 10.43 -23.68 16.78
N GLN A 123 10.23 -24.49 15.73
CA GLN A 123 11.30 -25.22 15.04
C GLN A 123 11.75 -24.48 13.79
N ASP A 124 12.98 -24.76 13.34
CA ASP A 124 13.42 -24.40 12.01
C ASP A 124 12.62 -25.20 10.98
N VAL A 125 12.13 -24.52 9.96
CA VAL A 125 11.33 -25.08 8.87
C VAL A 125 11.78 -24.49 7.54
N VAL A 126 11.52 -25.24 6.48
CA VAL A 126 11.51 -24.79 5.10
C VAL A 126 10.07 -24.91 4.61
N VAL A 127 9.50 -23.80 4.15
CA VAL A 127 8.17 -23.75 3.53
C VAL A 127 8.33 -23.36 2.08
N LYS A 128 7.88 -24.22 1.17
CA LYS A 128 7.85 -23.92 -0.26
C LYS A 128 6.49 -23.38 -0.64
N GLY A 129 6.45 -22.31 -1.44
CA GLY A 129 5.20 -21.76 -1.93
C GLY A 129 5.41 -20.56 -2.84
N THR A 130 4.35 -19.78 -2.99
CA THR A 130 4.37 -18.52 -3.71
C THR A 130 4.63 -17.37 -2.74
N LEU A 131 5.79 -16.71 -2.85
CA LEU A 131 6.08 -15.49 -2.10
C LEU A 131 5.51 -14.26 -2.82
N LEU A 132 4.82 -13.44 -2.04
CA LEU A 132 4.12 -12.24 -2.47
C LEU A 132 4.49 -11.08 -1.54
N GLN A 133 4.47 -9.86 -2.06
CA GLN A 133 4.67 -8.64 -1.27
C GLN A 133 3.41 -7.76 -1.31
N LYS A 134 2.91 -7.38 -0.13
CA LYS A 134 1.83 -6.39 0.01
C LYS A 134 2.33 -4.98 -0.27
N ALA A 135 1.41 -4.06 -0.53
CA ALA A 135 1.73 -2.66 -0.77
C ALA A 135 2.40 -1.94 0.41
N ASP A 136 2.24 -2.44 1.64
CA ASP A 136 2.88 -1.94 2.86
C ASP A 136 4.30 -2.52 3.09
N GLY A 137 4.76 -3.41 2.21
CA GLY A 137 6.05 -4.09 2.30
C GLY A 137 6.03 -5.40 3.07
N GLU A 138 4.90 -5.81 3.66
CA GLU A 138 4.77 -7.10 4.33
C GLU A 138 4.91 -8.24 3.32
N LEU A 139 5.75 -9.23 3.64
CA LEU A 139 5.94 -10.44 2.85
C LEU A 139 5.00 -11.53 3.35
N TYR A 140 4.37 -12.24 2.43
CA TYR A 140 3.56 -13.39 2.76
C TYR A 140 3.77 -14.52 1.75
N LEU A 141 3.63 -15.74 2.24
CA LEU A 141 3.70 -16.96 1.46
C LEU A 141 2.28 -17.54 1.35
N ASP A 142 1.90 -17.88 0.14
CA ASP A 142 0.62 -18.50 -0.21
C ASP A 142 0.89 -19.75 -1.06
N ASP A 143 -0.16 -20.49 -1.41
CA ASP A 143 -0.10 -21.61 -2.36
C ASP A 143 0.91 -22.69 -1.92
N PHE A 144 0.77 -23.15 -0.68
CA PHE A 144 1.59 -24.21 -0.08
C PHE A 144 0.71 -25.26 0.60
N GLY A 145 1.10 -26.53 0.47
CA GLY A 145 0.46 -27.67 1.12
C GLY A 145 1.21 -28.16 2.36
N ALA A 146 0.66 -29.17 3.03
CA ALA A 146 1.31 -29.80 4.19
C ALA A 146 2.65 -30.45 3.81
N GLU A 147 2.74 -31.02 2.62
CA GLU A 147 3.94 -31.61 2.02
C GLU A 147 5.06 -30.61 1.78
N ASP A 148 4.72 -29.33 1.59
CA ASP A 148 5.66 -28.25 1.31
C ASP A 148 6.31 -27.66 2.57
N VAL A 149 5.81 -28.02 3.75
CA VAL A 149 6.34 -27.61 5.06
C VAL A 149 7.18 -28.73 5.63
N ARG A 150 8.49 -28.55 5.78
CA ARG A 150 9.38 -29.58 6.35
C ARG A 150 10.45 -28.99 7.26
N ALA A 151 10.96 -29.78 8.20
CA ALA A 151 12.18 -29.43 8.91
C ALA A 151 13.37 -29.36 7.91
N PRO A 152 14.35 -28.47 8.11
CA PRO A 152 15.53 -28.39 7.27
C PRO A 152 16.30 -29.71 7.33
N LYS A 153 16.82 -30.15 6.19
CA LYS A 153 17.75 -31.27 6.15
C LYS A 153 19.04 -30.81 6.83
N ARG A 154 19.35 -31.35 8.02
CA ARG A 154 20.64 -31.14 8.67
C ARG A 154 21.74 -31.55 7.68
N LYS A 155 22.57 -30.60 7.27
CA LYS A 155 23.79 -30.84 6.50
C LYS A 155 24.93 -31.24 7.43
#